data_AF-A0A5K1DNA7-F1
#
_entry.id   AF-A0A5K1DNA7-F1
#
_cell.length_a   1.000
_cell.length_b   1.000
_cell.length_c   1.000
_cell.angle_alpha   90.00
_cell.angle_beta   90.00
_cell.angle_gamma   90.00
#
_symmetry.space_group_name_H-M   'P 1'
#
loop_
_entity.id
_entity.type
_entity.pdbx_description
1 polymer ?
#
loop_
_entity_poly.entity_id
_entity_poly.type
_entity_poly.pdbx_seq_one_letter_code
_entity_poly.pdbx_strand_id
1 'polypeptide(L)'
;FVNRVLTVVKVLQNDGGVLTGQPPDGHQISVKGLIPSKLSKYVEVIGVAEGNQSIRAEIYTNFGDTFGNSLIIHIHLSRITEDDLSLMIRIH
;
A
#
# COMPACT_ATOMS: atom_id res chain seq x y z
N PHE A 1 12.63 -10.45 11.67
CA PHE A 1 11.17 -10.44 11.42
C PHE A 1 10.93 -9.75 10.09
N VAL A 2 10.28 -10.41 9.14
CA VAL A 2 9.95 -9.83 7.83
C VAL A 2 8.62 -9.11 8.00
N ASN A 3 8.59 -7.80 7.74
CA ASN A 3 7.38 -7.00 7.92
C ASN A 3 6.54 -7.08 6.65
N ARG A 4 5.72 -8.13 6.54
CA ARG A 4 4.79 -8.30 5.42
C ARG A 4 3.57 -7.41 5.59
N VAL A 5 3.22 -6.67 4.54
CA VAL A 5 2.21 -5.62 4.50
C VAL A 5 1.16 -5.89 3.42
N LEU A 6 -0.07 -5.46 3.69
CA LEU A 6 -1.18 -5.40 2.74
C LEU A 6 -1.78 -4.00 2.83
N THR A 7 -1.90 -3.29 1.72
CA THR A 7 -2.50 -1.95 1.70
C THR A 7 -3.18 -1.66 0.36
N VAL A 8 -4.16 -0.76 0.35
CA VAL A 8 -4.74 -0.20 -0.88
C VAL A 8 -4.22 1.21 -1.04
N VAL A 9 -3.65 1.52 -2.20
CA VAL A 9 -3.14 2.85 -2.53
C VAL A 9 -3.90 3.45 -3.70
N LYS A 10 -4.10 4.76 -3.66
CA LYS A 10 -4.39 5.54 -4.86
C LYS A 10 -3.09 5.69 -5.66
N VAL A 11 -3.12 5.31 -6.93
CA VAL A 11 -1.99 5.51 -7.84
C VAL A 11 -1.84 6.99 -8.14
N LEU A 12 -0.68 7.57 -7.82
CA LEU A 12 -0.35 8.95 -8.16
C LEU A 12 0.55 9.03 -9.40
N GLN A 13 1.57 8.17 -9.46
CA GLN A 13 2.55 8.14 -10.55
C GLN A 13 3.14 6.75 -10.73
N ASN A 14 3.45 6.38 -11.98
CA ASN A 14 4.16 5.14 -12.31
C ASN A 14 5.30 5.46 -13.31
N ASP A 15 6.54 5.41 -12.83
CA ASP A 15 7.73 5.76 -13.63
C ASP A 15 8.43 4.53 -14.25
N GLY A 16 7.73 3.39 -14.36
CA GLY A 16 8.25 2.18 -15.02
C GLY A 16 9.17 1.30 -14.16
N GLY A 17 9.34 1.65 -12.88
CA GLY A 17 10.08 0.84 -11.89
C GLY A 17 9.73 1.15 -10.44
N VAL A 18 9.11 2.31 -10.18
CA VAL A 18 8.54 2.69 -8.89
C VAL A 18 7.15 3.26 -9.11
N LEU A 19 6.21 2.80 -8.29
CA LEU A 19 4.85 3.30 -8.20
C LEU A 19 4.77 4.22 -6.98
N THR A 20 4.42 5.48 -7.19
CA THR A 20 4.08 6.39 -6.08
C THR A 20 2.59 6.24 -5.78
N GLY A 21 2.29 5.75 -4.58
CA GLY A 21 0.94 5.51 -4.10
C GLY A 21 0.61 6.40 -2.90
N GLN A 22 -0.67 6.65 -2.69
CA GLN A 22 -1.17 7.34 -1.49
C GLN A 22 -2.24 6.46 -0.82
N PRO A 23 -1.95 5.88 0.37
CA PRO A 23 -2.96 5.20 1.18
C PRO A 23 -4.03 6.19 1.68
N PRO A 24 -5.09 5.68 2.34
CA PRO A 24 -6.17 6.53 2.87
C PRO A 24 -5.72 7.57 3.90
N ASP A 25 -4.57 7.35 4.57
CA ASP A 25 -3.98 8.28 5.55
C ASP A 25 -3.34 9.52 4.91
N GLY A 26 -3.22 9.56 3.58
CA GLY A 26 -2.75 10.72 2.84
C GLY A 26 -1.23 10.83 2.68
N HIS A 27 -0.44 10.00 3.37
CA HIS A 27 1.01 10.00 3.17
C HIS A 27 1.37 9.34 1.84
N GLN A 28 2.42 9.82 1.17
CA GLN A 28 2.88 9.15 -0.06
C GLN A 28 3.82 8.01 0.30
N ILE A 29 3.72 6.90 -0.44
CA ILE A 29 4.60 5.76 -0.32
C ILE A 29 5.16 5.37 -1.68
N SER A 30 6.37 4.81 -1.66
CA SER A 30 7.02 4.23 -2.83
C SER A 30 6.80 2.71 -2.84
N VAL A 31 6.20 2.20 -3.91
CA VAL A 31 5.97 0.78 -4.11
C VAL A 31 6.88 0.30 -5.24
N LYS A 32 7.85 -0.54 -4.89
CA LYS A 32 8.89 -1.06 -5.79
C LYS A 32 8.59 -2.50 -6.17
N GLY A 33 9.01 -2.92 -7.35
CA GLY A 33 8.86 -4.31 -7.80
C GLY A 33 8.52 -4.40 -9.28
N LEU A 34 8.01 -5.56 -9.69
CA LEU A 34 7.51 -5.76 -11.04
C LEU A 34 6.12 -5.13 -11.16
N ILE A 35 6.09 -3.85 -11.53
CA ILE A 35 4.84 -3.10 -11.66
C ILE A 35 4.06 -3.60 -12.89
N PRO A 36 2.78 -3.95 -12.75
CA PRO A 36 1.92 -4.29 -13.87
C PRO A 36 1.84 -3.18 -14.92
N SER A 37 1.71 -3.55 -16.19
CA SER A 37 1.60 -2.60 -17.31
C SER A 37 0.32 -1.74 -17.28
N LYS A 38 -0.72 -2.19 -16.57
CA LYS A 38 -1.99 -1.49 -16.40
C LYS A 38 -2.43 -1.50 -14.95
N LEU A 39 -2.57 -0.31 -14.39
CA LEU A 39 -3.08 -0.10 -13.04
C LEU A 39 -4.40 0.67 -13.10
N SER A 40 -5.36 0.29 -12.25
CA SER A 40 -6.51 1.14 -11.95
C SER A 40 -6.11 2.29 -11.03
N LYS A 41 -7.03 3.24 -10.81
CA LYS A 41 -6.79 4.37 -9.89
C LYS A 41 -6.48 3.92 -8.47
N TYR A 42 -7.07 2.81 -8.02
CA TYR A 42 -6.80 2.19 -6.73
C TYR A 42 -6.27 0.78 -6.91
N VAL A 43 -5.23 0.43 -6.16
CA VAL A 43 -4.51 -0.84 -6.29
C VAL A 43 -4.24 -1.40 -4.91
N GLU A 44 -4.58 -2.66 -4.70
CA GLU A 44 -4.14 -3.44 -3.56
C GLU A 44 -2.70 -3.91 -3.79
N VAL A 45 -1.87 -3.75 -2.77
CA VAL A 45 -0.44 -4.07 -2.77
C VAL A 45 -0.16 -5.01 -1.59
N ILE A 46 0.40 -6.18 -1.90
CA ILE A 46 0.96 -7.10 -0.91
C ILE A 46 2.48 -7.09 -1.07
N GLY A 47 3.23 -6.96 0.02
CA GLY A 47 4.68 -6.93 -0.05
C GLY A 47 5.39 -6.91 1.29
N VAL A 48 6.64 -6.47 1.28
CA VAL A 48 7.49 -6.32 2.47
C VAL A 48 7.89 -4.87 2.63
N ALA A 49 7.79 -4.34 3.85
CA ALA A 49 8.28 -3.01 4.16
C ALA A 49 9.81 -2.99 4.22
N GLU A 50 10.44 -2.08 3.47
CA GLU A 50 11.91 -1.98 3.35
C GLU A 50 12.51 -0.71 4.00
N GLY A 51 11.68 0.17 4.57
CA GLY A 51 12.12 1.41 5.22
C GLY A 51 11.02 2.47 5.24
N ASN A 52 11.38 3.74 5.48
CA ASN A 52 10.41 4.84 5.55
C ASN A 52 9.56 4.90 4.28
N GLN A 53 8.26 4.66 4.45
CA GLN A 53 7.24 4.81 3.40
C GLN A 53 7.56 4.02 2.12
N SER A 54 8.21 2.87 2.23
CA SER A 54 8.58 2.04 1.08
C SER A 54 8.15 0.58 1.25
N ILE A 55 7.51 0.04 0.21
CA ILE A 55 7.10 -1.36 0.11
C ILE A 55 7.79 -1.99 -1.10
N ARG A 56 8.42 -3.14 -0.91
CA ARG A 56 8.73 -4.05 -2.02
C ARG A 56 7.52 -4.94 -2.26
N ALA A 57 6.78 -4.64 -3.31
CA ALA A 57 5.59 -5.38 -3.68
C ALA A 57 5.95 -6.75 -4.26
N GLU A 58 5.16 -7.73 -3.85
CA GLU A 58 5.15 -9.09 -4.36
C GLU A 58 3.93 -9.31 -5.25
N ILE A 59 2.80 -8.67 -4.93
CA ILE A 59 1.53 -8.80 -5.65
C ILE A 59 0.85 -7.43 -5.77
N TYR A 60 0.23 -7.20 -6.93
CA TYR A 60 -0.64 -6.05 -7.22
C TYR A 60 -2.00 -6.56 -7.71
N THR A 61 -3.09 -6.08 -7.11
CA THR A 61 -4.45 -6.36 -7.58
C THR A 61 -5.16 -5.05 -7.90
N ASN A 62 -5.69 -4.92 -9.12
CA ASN A 62 -6.48 -3.74 -9.50
C ASN A 62 -7.79 -3.71 -8.71
N PHE A 63 -7.96 -2.71 -7.85
CA PHE A 63 -9.15 -2.55 -7.01
C PHE A 63 -10.28 -1.81 -7.75
N GLY A 64 -9.94 -1.09 -8.83
CA GLY A 64 -10.87 -0.30 -9.66
C GLY A 64 -10.71 1.21 -9.49
N ASP A 65 -11.64 1.96 -10.09
CA ASP A 65 -11.52 3.43 -10.21
C ASP A 65 -12.43 4.22 -9.25
N THR A 66 -13.38 3.53 -8.64
CA THR A 66 -14.32 4.06 -7.65
C THR A 66 -14.04 3.42 -6.31
N PHE A 67 -13.22 4.08 -5.49
CA PHE A 67 -13.02 3.74 -4.10
C PHE A 67 -13.56 4.90 -3.26
N GLY A 68 -14.76 4.74 -2.71
CA GLY A 68 -15.34 5.69 -1.76
C GLY A 68 -14.86 5.34 -0.35
N ASN A 69 -14.51 6.36 0.45
CA ASN A 69 -13.99 6.28 1.82
C ASN A 69 -14.89 5.53 2.84
N SER A 70 -15.96 4.86 2.39
CA SER A 70 -17.10 4.44 3.21
C SER A 70 -17.06 2.97 3.67
N LEU A 71 -16.10 2.17 3.22
CA LEU A 71 -15.90 0.83 3.76
C LEU A 71 -14.43 0.67 4.14
N ILE A 72 -14.18 0.86 5.41
CA ILE A 72 -13.09 0.28 6.18
C ILE A 72 -12.46 -0.91 5.41
N ILE A 73 -11.16 -0.84 5.10
CA ILE A 73 -10.36 -2.06 5.08
C ILE A 73 -10.49 -2.61 6.50
N HIS A 74 -11.50 -3.45 6.72
CA HIS A 74 -11.89 -4.04 7.99
C HIS A 74 -10.80 -5.05 8.38
N ILE A 75 -9.60 -4.55 8.65
CA ILE A 75 -8.52 -5.23 9.35
C ILE A 75 -8.00 -4.21 10.36
N HIS A 76 -8.84 -3.94 11.36
CA HIS A 76 -8.37 -3.39 12.62
C HIS A 76 -7.76 -4.56 13.41
N LEU A 77 -6.47 -4.81 13.22
CA LEU A 77 -5.70 -5.65 14.15
C LEU A 77 -4.64 -4.78 14.84
N SER A 78 -5.13 -4.16 15.91
CA SER A 78 -4.50 -4.02 17.23
C SER A 78 -3.07 -3.45 17.31
N ARG A 79 -3.03 -2.19 17.79
CA ARG A 79 -1.96 -1.53 18.54
C ARG A 79 -0.58 -1.54 17.88
N ILE A 80 -0.30 -0.46 17.15
CA ILE A 80 1.05 0.09 17.05
C ILE A 80 0.96 1.52 17.59
N THR A 81 1.91 1.87 18.46
CA THR A 81 2.02 3.16 19.16
C THR A 81 2.07 4.33 18.16
N GLU A 82 1.63 5.51 18.58
CA GLU A 82 1.42 6.73 17.75
C GLU A 82 2.64 7.19 16.91
N ASP A 83 3.82 6.61 17.12
CA ASP A 83 5.05 6.85 16.35
C ASP A 83 5.17 6.03 15.04
N ASP A 84 4.35 5.00 14.83
CA ASP A 84 4.27 4.23 13.58
C ASP A 84 3.12 4.79 12.71
N LEU A 85 3.35 5.98 12.16
CA LEU A 85 2.44 6.59 11.21
C LEU A 85 2.36 5.74 9.94
N SER A 86 1.13 5.46 9.53
CA SER A 86 0.68 4.67 8.38
C SER A 86 0.57 3.16 8.62
N LEU A 87 -0.65 2.70 8.34
CA LEU A 87 -1.21 1.36 8.49
C LEU A 87 -0.35 0.29 7.80
N MET A 88 0.76 -0.09 8.44
CA MET A 88 1.65 -1.14 7.98
C MET A 88 1.26 -2.43 8.69
N ILE A 89 0.30 -3.16 8.12
CA ILE A 89 -0.08 -4.50 8.62
C ILE A 89 1.22 -5.31 8.73
N ARG A 90 1.56 -5.84 9.90
CA ARG A 90 2.67 -6.77 10.13
C ARG A 90 2.07 -8.15 10.36
N ILE A 91 2.16 -9.06 9.39
CA ILE A 91 1.78 -10.46 9.60
C ILE A 91 2.89 -11.16 10.39
N HIS A 92 2.62 -11.54 11.65
CA HIS A 92 3.47 -12.41 12.48
C HIS A 92 3.08 -13.88 12.31
#